data_AF-A0AAW1JA87-F1
#
_entry.id   AF-A0AAW1JA87-F1
#
_cell.length_a   1.000
_cell.length_b   1.000
_cell.length_c   1.000
_cell.angle_alpha   90.00
_cell.angle_beta   90.00
_cell.angle_gamma   90.00
#
_symmetry.space_group_name_H-M   'P 1'
#
loop_
_entity.id
_entity.type
_entity.pdbx_description
1 polymer ?
#
loop_
_entity_poly.entity_id
_entity_poly.type
_entity_poly.pdbx_seq_one_letter_code
_entity_poly.pdbx_strand_id
1 'polypeptide(L)' 'MPGMRRVNFSSNSRSFCFTINLSENGSRVYTLQKKDPAGKPTASAHPARFSPEDKYSRQRITIKKRFNLLMTQQPEPVC' A
#
# COMPACT_ATOMS: atom_id res chain seq x y z
N MET A 1 38.06 8.13 -9.69
CA MET A 1 37.34 7.83 -8.45
C MET A 1 36.06 8.66 -8.41
N PRO A 2 34.87 8.15 -8.80
CA PRO A 2 33.67 8.98 -8.78
C PRO A 2 33.16 9.11 -7.34
N GLY A 3 33.00 10.37 -6.91
CA GLY A 3 32.71 10.77 -5.55
C GLY A 3 31.36 10.24 -5.04
N MET A 4 31.41 9.67 -3.84
CA MET A 4 30.26 9.24 -3.04
C MET A 4 29.34 10.45 -2.80
N ARG A 5 28.13 10.45 -3.39
CA ARG A 5 27.12 11.48 -3.10
C ARG A 5 26.69 11.35 -1.64
N ARG A 6 26.99 12.37 -0.83
CA ARG A 6 26.51 12.50 0.55
C ARG A 6 24.98 12.53 0.54
N VAL A 7 24.35 11.48 1.06
CA VAL A 7 22.92 11.48 1.37
C VAL A 7 22.71 12.30 2.64
N ASN A 8 22.05 13.45 2.51
CA ASN A 8 21.68 14.29 3.63
C ASN A 8 20.60 13.56 4.45
N PHE A 9 20.96 13.04 5.63
CA PHE A 9 19.99 12.51 6.58
C PHE A 9 19.31 13.68 7.30
N SER A 10 18.15 14.09 6.78
CA SER A 10 17.23 14.97 7.50
C SER A 10 16.67 14.21 8.70
N SER A 11 16.89 14.79 9.88
CA SER A 11 16.38 14.33 11.17
C SER A 11 14.87 14.51 11.24
N ASN A 12 14.10 13.49 10.86
CA ASN A 12 12.67 13.46 11.18
C ASN A 12 12.16 12.02 11.40
N SER A 13 11.53 11.81 12.55
CA SER A 13 10.88 10.59 13.07
C SER A 13 10.78 9.41 12.09
N ARG A 14 11.67 8.42 12.28
CA ARG A 14 11.69 7.17 11.51
C ARG A 14 10.54 6.26 11.94
N SER A 15 9.37 6.45 11.34
CA SER A 15 8.30 5.45 11.35
C SER A 15 8.83 4.18 10.67
N PHE A 16 9.20 3.16 11.45
CA PHE A 16 9.59 1.84 10.97
C PHE A 16 8.35 1.11 10.43
N CYS A 17 7.96 1.38 9.19
CA CYS A 17 6.96 0.61 8.48
C CYS A 17 7.51 0.29 7.11
N PHE A 18 7.58 -1.00 6.76
CA PHE A 18 7.91 -1.40 5.40
C PHE A 18 6.83 -0.86 4.45
N THR A 19 7.24 -0.19 3.38
CA THR A 19 6.32 0.37 2.38
C THR A 19 6.45 -0.38 1.05
N ILE A 20 5.35 -0.45 0.30
CA ILE A 20 5.26 -1.09 -1.01
C ILE A 20 4.91 -0.06 -2.06
N ASN A 21 5.64 -0.14 -3.18
CA ASN A 21 5.34 0.58 -4.42
C ASN A 21 5.12 -0.40 -5.56
N LEU A 22 4.26 -0.01 -6.51
CA LEU A 22 3.99 -0.81 -7.70
C LEU A 22 4.93 -0.35 -8.82
N SER A 23 5.80 -1.25 -9.27
CA SER A 23 6.59 -1.03 -10.49
C SER A 23 5.72 -1.09 -11.74
N GLU A 24 6.22 -0.57 -12.86
CA GLU A 24 5.55 -0.61 -14.17
C GLU A 24 5.18 -2.05 -14.60
N ASN A 25 5.94 -3.03 -14.12
CA ASN A 25 5.74 -4.46 -14.37
C ASN A 25 4.73 -5.11 -13.40
N GLY A 26 4.03 -4.33 -12.56
CA GLY A 26 3.08 -4.83 -11.55
C GLY A 26 3.73 -5.52 -10.34
N SER A 27 5.06 -5.61 -10.29
CA SER A 27 5.80 -6.19 -9.18
C SER A 27 5.88 -5.22 -7.99
N ARG A 28 5.74 -5.76 -6.78
CA ARG A 28 5.81 -5.00 -5.52
C ARG A 28 7.26 -4.76 -5.13
N VAL A 29 7.68 -3.50 -5.05
CA VAL A 29 9.03 -3.10 -4.61
C VAL A 29 8.94 -2.61 -3.17
N TYR A 30 9.73 -3.24 -2.28
CA TYR A 30 9.78 -2.87 -0.87
C TYR A 30 10.78 -1.75 -0.65
N THR A 31 10.34 -0.68 0.02
CA THR A 31 11.21 0.43 0.38
C THR A 31 10.94 0.87 1.83
N LEU A 32 11.87 1.66 2.38
CA LEU A 32 11.69 2.35 3.67
C LEU A 32 11.36 3.84 3.46
N GLN A 33 11.31 4.29 2.21
CA GLN A 33 11.03 5.67 1.88
C GLN A 33 9.51 5.88 1.87
N LYS A 34 9.06 7.04 2.38
CA LYS A 34 7.64 7.39 2.41
C LYS A 34 7.10 7.89 1.07
N LYS A 35 8.00 8.18 0.13
CA LYS A 35 7.68 8.70 -1.20
C LYS A 35 8.45 7.95 -2.26
N ASP A 36 7.78 7.71 -3.38
CA ASP A 36 8.39 7.20 -4.60
C ASP A 36 9.33 8.23 -5.26
N PRO A 37 10.21 7.81 -6.18
CA PRO A 37 10.98 8.73 -7.02
C PRO A 37 10.07 9.64 -7.87
N ALA A 38 8.84 9.20 -8.15
CA ALA A 38 7.80 9.98 -8.83
C ALA A 38 6.95 10.85 -7.88
N GLY A 39 7.27 10.89 -6.58
CA GLY A 39 6.57 11.70 -5.58
C GLY A 39 5.23 11.12 -5.08
N LYS A 40 4.82 9.94 -5.56
CA LYS A 40 3.61 9.24 -5.07
C LYS A 40 3.82 8.72 -3.64
N PRO A 41 2.79 8.77 -2.78
CA PRO A 41 2.88 8.21 -1.44
C PRO A 41 2.89 6.68 -1.49
N THR A 42 3.81 6.08 -0.73
CA THR A 42 3.97 4.62 -0.67
C THR A 42 2.96 3.99 0.28
N ALA A 43 2.42 2.81 -0.04
CA ALA A 43 1.44 2.12 0.82
C ALA A 43 2.14 1.23 1.87
N SER A 44 1.45 0.91 2.98
CA SER A 44 2.00 -0.04 3.96
C SER A 44 2.11 -1.45 3.36
N ALA A 45 3.23 -2.10 3.59
CA ALA A 45 3.47 -3.47 3.13
C ALA A 45 2.60 -4.51 3.87
N HIS A 46 2.18 -4.17 5.09
CA HIS A 46 1.39 -5.05 5.94
C HIS A 46 -0.10 -4.82 5.73
N PRO A 47 -0.92 -5.89 5.67
CA PRO A 47 -2.37 -5.76 5.61
C PRO A 47 -2.93 -5.19 6.92
N ALA A 48 -4.14 -4.64 6.86
CA ALA A 48 -4.86 -4.21 8.05
C ALA A 48 -5.07 -5.38 9.03
N ARG A 49 -4.88 -5.14 10.33
CA ARG A 49 -5.04 -6.15 11.38
C ARG A 49 -6.47 -6.68 11.38
N PHE A 50 -6.62 -8.01 11.37
CA PHE A 50 -7.91 -8.64 11.57
C PHE A 50 -8.32 -8.55 13.05
N SER A 51 -9.57 -8.15 13.28
CA SER A 51 -10.22 -8.15 14.59
C SER A 51 -11.55 -8.91 14.46
N PRO A 52 -11.83 -9.90 15.32
CA PRO A 52 -13.10 -10.62 15.30
C PRO A 52 -14.31 -9.69 15.55
N GLU A 53 -14.17 -8.78 16.51
CA GLU A 53 -15.14 -7.71 16.75
C GLU A 53 -14.80 -6.51 15.85
N ASP A 54 -15.41 -6.50 14.67
CA ASP A 54 -15.27 -5.40 13.71
C ASP A 54 -16.59 -4.64 13.58
N LYS A 55 -16.74 -3.63 14.46
CA LYS A 55 -17.91 -2.74 14.54
C LYS A 55 -18.26 -2.06 13.21
N TYR A 56 -17.28 -1.87 12.32
CA TYR A 56 -17.45 -1.16 11.05
C TYR A 56 -17.50 -2.10 9.83
N SER A 57 -17.62 -3.40 10.06
CA SER A 57 -17.77 -4.43 9.02
C SER A 57 -18.91 -4.12 8.04
N ARG A 58 -20.09 -3.75 8.56
CA ARG A 58 -21.27 -3.38 7.75
C ARG A 58 -20.96 -2.21 6.80
N GLN A 59 -20.32 -1.17 7.33
CA GLN A 59 -20.00 0.04 6.57
C GLN A 59 -18.97 -0.25 5.47
N ARG A 60 -17.95 -1.06 5.78
CA ARG A 60 -16.94 -1.49 4.80
C ARG A 60 -17.59 -2.25 3.64
N ILE A 61 -18.54 -3.16 3.93
CA ILE A 61 -19.25 -3.90 2.89
C ILE A 61 -20.11 -2.96 2.04
N THR A 62 -20.86 -2.04 2.65
CA THR A 62 -21.67 -1.06 1.91
C THR A 62 -20.83 -0.18 0.99
N ILE A 63 -19.67 0.30 1.45
CA ILE A 63 -18.72 1.05 0.61
C ILE A 63 -18.26 0.20 -0.58
N LYS A 64 -17.82 -1.04 -0.33
CA LYS A 64 -17.37 -1.94 -1.41
C LYS A 64 -18.47 -2.20 -2.45
N LYS A 65 -19.72 -2.38 -2.00
CA LYS A 65 -20.89 -2.58 -2.87
C LYS A 65 -21.16 -1.37 -3.76
N ARG A 66 -21.08 -0.15 -3.22
CA ARG A 66 -21.32 1.10 -3.98
C ARG A 66 -20.33 1.33 -5.11
N PHE A 67 -19.07 0.92 -4.90
CA PHE A 67 -17.99 1.08 -5.88
C PHE A 67 -17.75 -0.18 -6.75
N ASN A 68 -18.66 -1.15 -6.70
CA ASN A 68 -18.53 -2.42 -7.44
C ASN A 68 -17.20 -3.16 -7.19
N LEU A 69 -16.66 -3.04 -5.97
CA LEU A 69 -15.39 -3.65 -5.55
C LEU A 69 -15.58 -5.03 -4.91
N LEU A 70 -16.81 -5.54 -4.83
CA LEU A 70 -17.10 -6.83 -4.23
C LEU A 70 -16.90 -7.93 -5.27
N MET A 71 -16.12 -8.96 -4.93
CA MET A 71 -15.83 -10.07 -5.86
C MET A 71 -17.11 -10.78 -6.34
N THR A 72 -18.14 -10.82 -5.50
CA THR A 72 -19.44 -11.44 -5.81
C THR A 72 -20.27 -10.65 -6.84
N GLN A 73 -19.87 -9.43 -7.18
CA GLN A 73 -20.51 -8.62 -8.24
C GLN A 73 -19.86 -8.85 -9.61
N GLN A 74 -18.70 -9.51 -9.65
CA GLN A 74 -18.01 -9.83 -10.90
C GLN A 74 -18.65 -11.05 -11.54
N PRO A 75 -18.66 -11.13 -12.89
CA PRO A 75 -19.10 -12.34 -13.58
C PRO A 75 -18.27 -13.53 -13.12
N GLU A 76 -18.89 -14.71 -13.10
CA GLU A 76 -18.19 -15.94 -12.74
C GLU A 76 -16.96 -16.12 -13.64
N PRO A 77 -15.81 -16.54 -13.07
CA PRO A 77 -14.64 -16.81 -13.89
C PRO A 77 -14.99 -17.93 -14.87
N VAL A 78 -14.82 -17.65 -16.17
CA VAL A 78 -15.00 -18.65 -17.22
C VAL A 78 -13.98 -19.77 -16.97
N CYS A 79 -14.48 -21.00 -16.84
CA CYS A 79 -13.66 -22.19 -16.64
C CYS A 79 -12.82 -22.53 -17.89
#